data_AF-A0A0S8H308-F1
#
_entry.id   AF-A0A0S8H308-F1
#
_cell.length_a   1.000
_cell.length_b   1.000
_cell.length_c   1.000
_cell.angle_alpha   90.00
_cell.angle_beta   90.00
_cell.angle_gamma   90.00
#
_symmetry.space_group_name_H-M   'P 1'
#
loop_
_entity.id
_entity.type
_entity.pdbx_description
1 polymer ?
#
loop_
_entity_poly.entity_id
_entity_poly.type
_entity_poly.pdbx_seq_one_letter_code
_entity_poly.pdbx_strand_id
1 'polypeptide(L)'
;MTNSDECAQVGDLLPEFMAGRVSAEDHDRIREHLAKCAECRERANAVSLLQHTPVPVPDPERWEHFVEGVVDSAERRQRLITPHRIWTVVAILVAVAVTVLLWARFATSAPMAGI
;
A
#
# COMPACT_ATOMS: atom_id res chain seq x y z
N MET A 1 21.99 13.58 -4.71
CA MET A 1 21.47 12.31 -5.26
C MET A 1 22.61 11.61 -5.95
N THR A 2 22.83 10.33 -5.63
CA THR A 2 23.84 9.54 -6.32
C THR A 2 23.30 9.13 -7.69
N ASN A 3 24.17 8.89 -8.68
CA ASN A 3 23.74 8.42 -10.01
C ASN A 3 22.83 7.17 -9.93
N SER A 4 22.91 6.38 -8.86
CA SER A 4 22.09 5.19 -8.64
C SER A 4 20.61 5.51 -8.36
N ASP A 5 20.31 6.57 -7.61
CA ASP A 5 18.93 6.91 -7.24
C ASP A 5 18.15 7.43 -8.46
N GLU A 6 18.83 8.20 -9.30
CA GLU A 6 18.25 8.73 -10.54
C GLU A 6 18.01 7.61 -11.56
N CYS A 7 18.93 6.64 -11.68
CA CYS A 7 18.73 5.45 -12.51
C CYS A 7 17.52 4.60 -12.07
N ALA A 8 17.25 4.51 -10.75
CA ALA A 8 16.08 3.81 -10.24
C ALA A 8 14.79 4.55 -10.64
N GLN A 9 14.73 5.86 -10.38
CA GLN A 9 13.57 6.67 -10.71
C GLN A 9 13.27 6.73 -12.21
N VAL A 10 14.30 6.86 -13.05
CA VAL A 10 14.15 6.80 -14.51
C VAL A 10 13.66 5.43 -14.92
N GLY A 11 14.23 4.35 -14.35
CA GLY A 11 13.83 2.98 -14.62
C GLY A 11 12.35 2.72 -14.39
N ASP A 12 11.81 3.22 -13.27
CA ASP A 12 10.39 3.07 -12.91
C ASP A 12 9.46 3.82 -13.88
N LEU A 13 9.93 4.91 -14.50
CA LEU A 13 9.14 5.74 -15.42
C LEU A 13 9.29 5.33 -16.90
N LEU A 14 10.18 4.40 -17.23
CA LEU A 14 10.43 3.99 -18.62
C LEU A 14 9.17 3.43 -19.33
N PRO A 15 8.33 2.58 -18.72
CA PRO A 15 7.12 2.07 -19.37
C PRO A 15 6.14 3.18 -19.77
N GLU A 16 5.89 4.12 -18.87
CA GLU A 16 5.03 5.28 -19.09
C GLU A 16 5.65 6.23 -20.11
N PHE A 17 6.96 6.43 -20.06
CA PHE A 17 7.71 7.25 -21.01
C PHE A 17 7.60 6.67 -22.44
N MET A 18 7.82 5.37 -22.61
CA MET A 18 7.65 4.68 -23.90
C MET A 18 6.21 4.75 -24.41
N ALA A 19 5.23 4.67 -23.49
CA ALA A 19 3.83 4.80 -23.82
C ALA A 19 3.35 6.26 -24.02
N GLY A 20 4.23 7.25 -23.88
CA GLY A 20 3.90 8.67 -24.03
C GLY A 20 2.99 9.23 -22.93
N ARG A 21 2.98 8.62 -21.74
CA ARG A 21 2.08 8.95 -20.61
C ARG A 21 2.79 9.64 -19.44
N VAL A 22 3.94 10.27 -19.67
CA VAL A 22 4.65 11.08 -18.67
C VAL A 22 4.39 12.57 -18.87
N SER A 23 4.67 13.38 -17.84
CA SER A 23 4.62 14.84 -17.96
C SER A 23 5.69 15.36 -18.93
N ALA A 24 5.53 16.57 -19.47
CA ALA A 24 6.54 17.18 -20.34
C ALA A 24 7.90 17.38 -19.62
N GLU A 25 7.85 17.76 -18.34
CA GLU A 25 9.03 17.92 -17.49
C GLU A 25 9.77 16.58 -17.30
N ASP A 26 9.04 15.51 -16.98
CA ASP A 26 9.62 14.17 -16.87
C ASP A 26 10.15 13.66 -18.20
N HIS A 27 9.46 13.97 -19.30
CA HIS A 27 9.89 13.57 -20.63
C HIS A 27 11.26 14.17 -20.98
N ASP A 28 11.49 15.44 -20.68
CA ASP A 28 12.77 16.10 -20.96
C ASP A 28 13.88 15.58 -20.06
N ARG A 29 13.60 15.43 -18.77
CA ARG A 29 14.51 14.89 -17.77
C ARG A 29 14.96 13.46 -18.09
N ILE A 30 14.02 12.57 -18.43
CA ILE A 30 14.31 11.19 -18.80
C ILE A 30 15.15 11.15 -20.08
N ARG A 31 14.83 11.97 -21.08
CA ARG A 31 15.60 12.05 -22.33
C ARG A 31 17.04 12.48 -22.08
N GLU A 32 17.24 13.49 -21.22
CA GLU A 32 18.57 13.95 -20.84
C GLU A 32 19.36 12.85 -20.13
N HIS A 33 18.73 12.12 -19.20
CA HIS A 33 19.36 11.01 -18.50
C HIS A 33 19.76 9.87 -19.46
N LEU A 34 18.86 9.47 -20.36
CA LEU A 34 19.12 8.45 -21.37
C LEU A 34 20.26 8.84 -22.32
N ALA A 35 20.48 10.14 -22.59
CA ALA A 35 21.64 10.58 -23.37
C ALA A 35 22.98 10.26 -22.67
N LYS A 36 23.00 10.23 -21.33
CA LYS A 36 24.23 10.10 -20.54
C LYS A 36 24.44 8.69 -19.95
N CYS A 37 23.37 7.94 -19.69
CA CYS A 37 23.44 6.65 -19.00
C CYS A 37 23.23 5.46 -19.96
N ALA A 38 24.26 4.62 -20.12
CA ALA A 38 24.20 3.43 -20.97
C ALA A 38 23.24 2.35 -20.44
N GLU A 39 23.22 2.13 -19.13
CA GLU A 39 22.37 1.12 -18.49
C GLU A 39 20.89 1.45 -18.65
N CYS A 40 20.50 2.72 -18.43
CA CYS A 40 19.13 3.15 -18.62
C CYS A 40 18.70 3.08 -20.09
N ARG A 41 19.60 3.30 -21.05
CA ARG A 41 19.30 3.07 -22.49
C ARG A 41 19.04 1.60 -22.79
N GLU A 42 19.82 0.71 -22.21
CA GLU A 42 19.63 -0.73 -22.40
C GLU A 42 18.29 -1.19 -21.84
N ARG A 43 17.92 -0.73 -20.63
CA ARG A 43 16.58 -0.98 -20.07
C ARG A 43 15.47 -0.39 -20.94
N ALA A 44 15.62 0.85 -21.42
CA ALA A 44 14.64 1.48 -22.30
C ALA A 44 14.42 0.67 -23.59
N ASN A 45 15.50 0.12 -24.15
CA ASN A 45 15.42 -0.78 -25.30
C ASN A 45 14.69 -2.10 -24.95
N ALA A 46 14.97 -2.69 -23.79
CA ALA A 46 14.24 -3.87 -23.35
C ALA A 46 12.73 -3.60 -23.19
N VAL A 47 12.36 -2.47 -22.61
CA VAL A 47 10.95 -2.05 -22.49
C VAL A 47 10.31 -1.82 -23.87
N SER A 48 11.02 -1.16 -24.80
CA SER A 48 10.50 -0.90 -26.15
C SER A 48 10.28 -2.18 -26.97
N LEU A 49 11.06 -3.23 -26.74
CA LEU A 49 10.84 -4.54 -27.35
C LEU A 49 9.58 -5.22 -26.79
N LEU A 50 9.33 -5.06 -25.49
CA LEU A 50 8.19 -5.69 -24.82
C LEU A 50 6.86 -4.97 -25.08
N GLN A 51 6.88 -3.65 -25.35
CA GLN A 51 5.65 -2.85 -25.49
C GLN A 51 4.70 -3.33 -26.61
N HIS A 52 5.25 -4.01 -27.63
CA HIS A 52 4.49 -4.55 -28.76
C HIS A 52 4.26 -6.06 -28.67
N THR A 53 4.68 -6.69 -27.57
CA THR A 53 4.44 -8.11 -27.36
C THR A 53 2.97 -8.30 -26.99
N PRO A 54 2.18 -9.03 -27.80
CA PRO A 54 0.78 -9.27 -27.48
C PRO A 54 0.69 -10.09 -26.20
N VAL A 55 0.03 -9.53 -25.19
CA VAL A 55 -0.29 -10.26 -23.96
C VAL A 55 -1.52 -11.13 -24.27
N PRO A 56 -1.46 -12.45 -24.08
CA PRO A 56 -2.61 -13.31 -24.32
C PRO A 56 -3.73 -12.92 -23.35
N VAL A 57 -4.94 -12.72 -23.89
CA VAL A 57 -6.13 -12.52 -23.06
C VAL A 57 -6.37 -13.81 -22.28
N PRO A 58 -6.53 -13.75 -20.95
CA PRO A 58 -6.80 -14.95 -20.17
C PRO A 58 -8.14 -15.56 -20.58
N ASP A 59 -8.21 -16.89 -20.52
CA ASP A 59 -9.45 -17.64 -20.68
C ASP A 59 -10.50 -17.16 -19.64
N PRO A 60 -11.75 -16.83 -20.05
CA PRO A 60 -12.75 -16.26 -19.16
C PRO A 60 -13.04 -17.10 -17.92
N GLU A 61 -13.16 -18.43 -18.08
CA GLU A 61 -13.47 -19.34 -16.98
C GLU A 61 -12.31 -19.38 -15.96
N ARG A 62 -11.06 -19.39 -16.44
CA ARG A 62 -9.89 -19.29 -15.57
C ARG A 62 -9.82 -17.93 -14.85
N TRP A 63 -10.21 -16.85 -15.53
CA TRP A 63 -10.19 -15.50 -14.95
C TRP A 63 -11.23 -15.35 -13.83
N GLU A 64 -12.45 -15.86 -14.04
CA GLU A 64 -13.51 -15.87 -13.03
C GLU A 64 -13.08 -16.59 -11.76
N HIS A 65 -12.56 -17.82 -11.88
CA HIS A 65 -12.04 -18.57 -10.72
C HIS A 65 -10.90 -17.83 -10.00
N PHE A 66 -10.02 -17.15 -10.74
CA PHE A 66 -8.96 -16.36 -10.13
C PHE A 66 -9.53 -15.18 -9.33
N VAL A 67 -10.48 -14.44 -9.91
CA VAL A 67 -11.13 -13.29 -9.24
C VAL A 67 -11.89 -13.76 -8.01
N GLU A 68 -12.66 -14.84 -8.10
CA GLU A 68 -13.35 -15.46 -6.97
C GLU A 68 -12.36 -15.82 -5.86
N GLY A 69 -11.23 -16.47 -6.19
CA GLY A 69 -10.20 -16.80 -5.22
C GLY A 69 -9.58 -15.58 -4.54
N VAL A 70 -9.38 -14.47 -5.27
CA VAL A 70 -8.88 -13.21 -4.70
C VAL A 70 -9.92 -12.57 -3.77
N VAL A 71 -11.19 -12.53 -4.18
CA VAL A 71 -12.30 -12.01 -3.37
C VAL A 71 -12.46 -12.83 -2.10
N ASP A 72 -12.51 -14.16 -2.22
CA ASP A 72 -12.60 -15.08 -1.08
C ASP A 72 -11.43 -14.92 -0.12
N SER A 73 -10.22 -14.72 -0.64
CA SER A 73 -9.03 -14.50 0.17
C SER A 73 -9.10 -13.17 0.94
N ALA A 74 -9.60 -12.11 0.29
CA ALA A 74 -9.81 -10.81 0.92
C ALA A 74 -10.88 -10.89 2.02
N GLU A 75 -12.00 -11.53 1.73
CA GLU A 75 -13.09 -11.74 2.70
C GLU A 75 -12.64 -12.59 3.89
N ARG A 76 -11.93 -13.70 3.65
CA ARG A 76 -11.42 -14.57 4.72
C ARG A 76 -10.52 -13.78 5.67
N ARG A 77 -9.63 -12.95 5.12
CA ARG A 77 -8.76 -12.07 5.92
C ARG A 77 -9.58 -11.09 6.75
N GLN A 78 -10.62 -10.48 6.17
CA GLN A 78 -11.49 -9.55 6.88
C GLN A 78 -12.29 -10.24 8.01
N ARG A 79 -12.84 -11.43 7.74
CA ARG A 79 -13.59 -12.22 8.73
C ARG A 79 -12.74 -12.60 9.94
N LEU A 80 -11.44 -12.84 9.77
CA LEU A 80 -10.54 -13.17 10.88
C LEU A 80 -10.19 -11.95 11.75
N ILE A 81 -10.07 -10.76 11.16
CA ILE A 81 -9.67 -9.54 11.88
C ILE A 81 -10.84 -8.94 12.68
N THR A 82 -12.06 -9.07 12.16
CA THR A 82 -13.26 -8.43 12.73
C THR A 82 -13.62 -8.89 14.15
N PRO A 83 -13.68 -10.19 14.50
CA PRO A 83 -14.05 -10.63 15.86
C PRO A 83 -13.02 -10.20 16.90
N HIS A 84 -11.72 -10.24 16.57
CA HIS A 84 -10.68 -9.80 17.48
C HIS A 84 -10.79 -8.30 17.77
N ARG A 85 -11.06 -7.47 16.74
CA ARG A 85 -11.33 -6.04 16.92
C ARG A 85 -12.53 -5.77 17.82
N ILE A 86 -13.64 -6.47 17.63
CA ILE A 86 -14.85 -6.27 18.47
C ILE A 86 -14.54 -6.61 19.94
N TRP A 87 -13.91 -7.77 20.20
CA TRP A 87 -13.54 -8.16 21.56
C TRP A 87 -12.56 -7.18 22.22
N THR A 88 -11.59 -6.63 21.47
CA THR A 88 -10.68 -5.59 22.01
C THR A 88 -11.43 -4.32 22.40
N VAL A 89 -12.37 -3.84 21.59
CA VAL A 89 -13.17 -2.64 21.91
C VAL A 89 -14.03 -2.88 23.15
N VAL A 90 -14.70 -4.04 23.24
CA VAL A 90 -15.48 -4.41 24.41
C VAL A 90 -14.61 -4.48 25.67
N ALA A 91 -13.43 -5.11 25.59
CA ALA A 91 -12.49 -5.19 26.71
C ALA A 91 -12.03 -3.80 27.17
N ILE A 92 -11.75 -2.88 26.24
CA ILE A 92 -11.40 -1.49 26.55
C ILE A 92 -12.54 -0.78 27.27
N LEU A 93 -13.77 -0.88 26.77
CA LEU A 93 -14.94 -0.25 27.39
C LEU A 93 -15.19 -0.77 28.81
N VAL A 94 -15.06 -2.09 29.02
CA VAL A 94 -15.18 -2.71 30.35
C VAL A 94 -14.08 -2.20 31.28
N ALA A 95 -12.82 -2.17 30.83
CA ALA A 95 -11.71 -1.66 31.63
C ALA A 95 -11.90 -0.20 32.03
N VAL A 96 -12.37 0.65 31.10
CA VAL A 96 -12.71 2.06 31.39
C VAL A 96 -13.82 2.15 32.42
N ALA A 97 -14.92 1.40 32.25
CA ALA A 97 -16.03 1.40 33.21
C ALA A 97 -15.59 0.95 34.61
N VAL A 98 -14.78 -0.11 34.72
CA VAL A 98 -14.22 -0.58 35.99
C VAL A 98 -13.33 0.49 36.60
N THR A 99 -12.47 1.13 35.81
CA THR A 99 -11.58 2.21 36.29
C THR A 99 -12.39 3.38 36.83
N VAL A 100 -13.45 3.80 36.13
CA VAL A 100 -14.37 4.86 36.57
C VAL A 100 -15.10 4.47 37.85
N LEU A 101 -15.58 3.23 37.96
CA LEU A 101 -16.27 2.74 39.17
C LEU A 101 -15.33 2.66 40.38
N LEU A 102 -14.08 2.22 40.18
CA LEU A 102 -13.06 2.19 41.23
C LEU A 102 -12.69 3.60 41.66
N TRP A 103 -12.54 4.54 40.72
CA TRP A 103 -12.32 5.96 41.02
C TRP A 103 -13.49 6.57 41.79
N ALA A 104 -14.74 6.30 41.37
CA ALA A 104 -15.93 6.79 42.05
C ALA A 104 -16.01 6.23 43.48
N ARG A 105 -15.78 4.93 43.66
CA ARG A 105 -15.71 4.29 44.98
C ARG A 105 -14.64 4.92 45.86
N PHE A 106 -13.43 5.13 45.31
CA PHE A 106 -12.33 5.74 46.03
C PHE A 106 -12.64 7.19 46.45
N ALA A 107 -13.17 8.00 45.54
CA ALA A 107 -13.59 9.37 45.81
C ALA A 107 -14.69 9.46 46.87
N THR A 108 -15.64 8.52 46.88
CA THR A 108 -16.66 8.44 47.95
C THR A 108 -16.11 7.95 49.28
N SER A 109 -14.97 7.25 49.28
CA SER A 109 -14.32 6.72 50.50
C SER A 109 -13.26 7.63 51.09
N ALA A 110 -12.98 8.79 50.49
CA ALA A 110 -12.10 9.80 51.07
C ALA A 110 -12.91 10.64 52.10
N PRO A 111 -12.77 10.42 53.42
CA PRO A 111 -13.28 11.38 54.39
C PRO A 111 -12.51 12.69 54.20
N MET A 112 -13.23 13.81 54.15
CA MET A 112 -12.61 15.13 54.18
C MET A 112 -11.77 15.27 55.47
N ALA A 113 -10.47 15.09 55.33
CA ALA A 113 -9.50 15.46 56.36
C ALA A 113 -9.22 16.96 56.20
N GLY A 114 -9.84 17.74 57.09
CA GLY A 114 -9.69 19.19 57.26
C GLY A 114 -11.03 19.75 57.75
N ILE A 115 -11.17 20.33 58.94
CA ILE A 115 -10.26 21.07 59.83
C ILE A 115 -10.67 20.80 61.28
#